data_AF-A0A2V4U9S6-F1
#
_entry.id   AF-A0A2V4U9S6-F1
#
_cell.length_a   1.000
_cell.length_b   1.000
_cell.length_c   1.000
_cell.angle_alpha   90.00
_cell.angle_beta   90.00
_cell.angle_gamma   90.00
#
_symmetry.space_group_name_H-M   'P 1'
#
loop_
_entity.id
_entity.type
_entity.pdbx_description
1 polymer ?
#
loop_
_entity_poly.entity_id
_entity_poly.type
_entity_poly.pdbx_seq_one_letter_code
_entity_poly.pdbx_strand_id
1 'polypeptide(L)' 'LDNLEDPYRLFRCHTIMNCVDVCPKGLNPTKAIGKIKELMFRRAV' A
#
# COMPACT_ATOMS: atom_id res chain seq x y z
N LEU A 1 -12.29 -3.52 -7.72
CA LEU A 1 -10.92 -3.31 -7.16
C LEU A 1 -10.30 -4.69 -6.95
N ASP A 2 -10.56 -5.56 -7.91
CA ASP A 2 -10.81 -6.99 -7.63
C ASP A 2 -9.49 -7.76 -7.65
N ASN A 3 -8.45 -7.15 -8.21
CA ASN A 3 -7.06 -7.63 -8.16
C ASN A 3 -6.35 -7.39 -6.81
N LEU A 4 -7.00 -6.68 -5.87
CA LEU A 4 -6.50 -6.33 -4.55
C LEU A 4 -7.30 -6.99 -3.42
N GLU A 5 -8.31 -7.80 -3.74
CA GLU A 5 -9.14 -8.52 -2.75
C GLU A 5 -8.38 -9.65 -2.06
N ASP A 6 -7.20 -10.03 -2.54
CA ASP A 6 -6.32 -10.97 -1.88
C ASP A 6 -5.67 -10.32 -0.64
N PRO A 7 -6.05 -10.72 0.60
CA PRO A 7 -5.54 -10.10 1.83
C PRO A 7 -4.03 -10.21 1.96
N TYR A 8 -3.38 -11.11 1.23
CA TYR A 8 -1.93 -11.29 1.33
C TYR A 8 -1.12 -10.29 0.50
N ARG A 9 -1.70 -9.55 -0.45
CA ARG A 9 -0.90 -8.67 -1.33
C ARG A 9 -0.59 -7.34 -0.67
N LEU A 10 -1.61 -6.64 -0.16
CA LEU A 10 -1.46 -5.30 0.38
C LEU A 10 -0.92 -5.29 1.82
N PHE A 11 -1.24 -6.32 2.61
CA PHE A 11 -0.88 -6.39 4.02
C PHE A 11 0.56 -6.88 4.27
N ARG A 12 1.30 -7.36 3.25
CA ARG A 12 2.75 -7.66 3.34
C ARG A 12 3.64 -6.44 3.49
N CYS A 13 3.12 -5.24 3.22
CA CYS A 13 3.87 -4.02 3.46
C CYS A 13 3.93 -3.73 4.97
N HIS A 14 5.11 -3.89 5.55
CA HIS A 14 5.45 -3.61 6.96
C HIS A 14 5.97 -2.19 7.20
N THR A 15 5.80 -1.27 6.25
CA THR A 15 6.21 0.15 6.42
C THR A 15 7.72 0.31 6.68
N ILE A 16 8.56 -0.57 6.10
CA ILE A 16 10.03 -0.51 6.19
C ILE A 16 10.59 0.71 5.41
N MET A 17 9.83 1.24 4.44
CA MET A 17 10.14 2.43 3.64
C MET A 17 11.31 2.33 2.64
N ASN A 18 12.00 1.20 2.51
CA ASN A 18 13.03 0.98 1.47
C ASN A 18 12.58 1.34 0.04
N CYS A 19 11.29 1.17 -0.27
CA CYS A 19 10.73 1.49 -1.59
C CYS A 19 10.66 2.99 -1.88
N VAL A 20 10.66 3.84 -0.85
CA VAL A 20 10.74 5.31 -0.97
C VAL A 20 12.19 5.72 -1.24
N ASP A 21 13.13 5.16 -0.48
CA ASP A 21 14.55 5.52 -0.54
C ASP A 21 15.20 5.13 -1.87
N VAL A 22 14.83 3.98 -2.44
CA VAL A 22 15.38 3.50 -3.71
C VAL A 22 14.71 4.15 -4.93
N CYS A 23 13.64 4.92 -4.75
CA CYS A 23 12.82 5.34 -5.88
C CYS A 23 13.54 6.38 -6.74
N PRO A 24 13.95 6.06 -8.00
CA PRO A 24 14.66 7.01 -8.86
C PRO A 24 13.75 8.16 -9.34
N LYS A 25 12.44 8.04 -9.12
CA LYS A 25 11.42 9.04 -9.49
C LYS A 25 10.95 9.88 -8.29
N GLY A 26 11.52 9.68 -7.09
CA GLY A 26 11.08 10.39 -5.89
C GLY A 26 9.63 10.13 -5.50
N LEU A 27 9.06 9.01 -5.93
CA LEU A 27 7.71 8.61 -5.54
C LEU A 27 7.72 8.02 -4.14
N ASN A 28 6.57 8.05 -3.47
CA ASN A 28 6.41 7.44 -2.15
C ASN A 28 5.38 6.28 -2.21
N PRO A 29 5.83 5.04 -2.48
CA PRO A 29 4.95 3.88 -2.52
C PRO A 29 4.27 3.59 -1.17
N THR A 30 4.96 3.84 -0.06
CA THR A 30 4.41 3.65 1.30
C THR A 30 3.15 4.49 1.52
N LYS A 31 3.16 5.76 1.10
CA LYS A 31 2.00 6.66 1.19
C LYS A 31 0.82 6.17 0.36
N ALA A 32 1.07 5.68 -0.85
CA ALA A 32 0.03 5.13 -1.71
C ALA A 32 -0.59 3.86 -1.09
N ILE A 33 0.24 2.94 -0.58
CA ILE A 33 -0.21 1.71 0.08
C ILE A 33 -1.07 2.04 1.31
N GLY A 34 -0.68 3.03 2.13
CA GLY A 34 -1.47 3.47 3.28
C GLY A 34 -2.85 3.98 2.89
N LYS A 35 -2.94 4.79 1.82
CA LYS A 35 -4.23 5.29 1.31
C LYS A 35 -5.12 4.16 0.79
N ILE A 36 -4.54 3.13 0.15
CA ILE A 36 -5.30 1.97 -0.31
C ILE A 36 -5.80 1.14 0.89
N LYS A 37 -4.97 0.93 1.92
CA LYS A 37 -5.38 0.25 3.17
C LYS A 37 -6.56 0.98 3.84
N GLU A 38 -6.51 2.30 3.91
CA GLU A 38 -7.60 3.13 4.45
C GLU A 38 -8.89 3.00 3.63
N LEU A 39 -8.78 3.06 2.30
CA LEU A 39 -9.94 2.88 1.41
C LEU A 39 -10.54 1.47 1.51
N MET A 40 -9.72 0.44 1.72
CA MET A 40 -10.22 -0.93 1.95
C MET A 40 -10.92 -1.04 3.31
N PHE A 41 -10.34 -0.45 4.37
CA PHE A 41 -10.97 -0.44 5.69
C PHE A 41 -12.33 0.28 5.66
N ARG A 42 -12.41 1.44 5.00
CA ARG A 42 -13.66 2.19 4.82
C ARG A 42 -14.74 1.45 4.02
N ARG A 43 -14.37 0.44 3.23
CA ARG A 43 -15.32 -0.40 2.45
C ARG A 43 -15.76 -1.66 3.20
N ALA A 44 -14.97 -2.10 4.17
CA ALA A 44 -15.29 -3.27 4.99
C ALA A 44 -16.21 -2.92 6.17
N VAL A 45 -16.34 -1.64 6.50
CA VAL A 45 -17.31 -1.07 7.45
C VAL A 45 -18.63 -0.75 6.74
#